data_AF-A0AAD5SVX0-F1
#
_entry.id   AF-A0AAD5SVX0-F1
#
_cell.length_a   1.000
_cell.length_b   1.000
_cell.length_c   1.000
_cell.angle_alpha   90.00
_cell.angle_beta   90.00
_cell.angle_gamma   90.00
#
_symmetry.space_group_name_H-M   'P 1'
#
loop_
_entity.id
_entity.type
_entity.pdbx_description
1 polymer ?
#
loop_
_entity_poly.entity_id
_entity_poly.type
_entity_poly.pdbx_seq_one_letter_code
_entity_poly.pdbx_strand_id
1 'polypeptide(L)'
;MSVNQGWSPEEEETLWKALMKFGVGNWRVILDSGCLPGKNPAQMYLQTQRILGQQSISEFTGLHIDCRAIGALNRAKLNVARKNRLITNAGRKLSKIELAKKLKENKEKFEVDESVWMAIKLPRPSLSINKCISEKKLQLNLLETELAQVREKIVQLRKRK
;
A
#
# COMPACT_ATOMS: atom_id res chain seq x y z
N MET A 1 -21.01 -2.14 9.40
CA MET A 1 -20.79 -2.59 8.00
C MET A 1 -19.41 -2.11 7.56
N SER A 2 -18.53 -3.00 7.09
CA SER A 2 -17.15 -2.64 6.72
C SER A 2 -17.17 -1.91 5.39
N VAL A 3 -17.07 -0.58 5.43
CA VAL A 3 -16.93 0.27 4.23
C VAL A 3 -15.68 -0.19 3.49
N ASN A 4 -15.83 -0.78 2.31
CA ASN A 4 -14.70 -1.06 1.42
C ASN A 4 -14.00 0.28 1.16
N GLN A 5 -12.81 0.46 1.72
CA GLN A 5 -12.07 1.74 1.73
C GLN A 5 -11.44 2.04 0.36
N GLY A 6 -12.25 2.01 -0.69
CA GLY A 6 -11.81 2.18 -2.05
C GLY A 6 -10.86 1.08 -2.52
N TRP A 7 -11.02 -0.16 -2.07
CA TRP A 7 -10.32 -1.34 -2.61
C TRP A 7 -11.33 -2.33 -3.18
N SER A 8 -11.14 -2.73 -4.44
CA SER A 8 -11.86 -3.86 -5.01
C SER A 8 -11.16 -5.19 -4.65
N PRO A 9 -11.86 -6.33 -4.68
CA PRO A 9 -11.25 -7.64 -4.47
C PRO A 9 -10.07 -7.92 -5.43
N GLU A 10 -10.18 -7.46 -6.68
CA GLU A 10 -9.15 -7.61 -7.71
C GLU A 10 -7.92 -6.75 -7.41
N GLU A 11 -8.12 -5.53 -6.92
CA GLU A 11 -7.03 -4.66 -6.47
C GLU A 11 -6.31 -5.24 -5.25
N GLU A 12 -7.07 -5.81 -4.30
CA GLU A 12 -6.49 -6.49 -3.14
C GLU A 12 -5.67 -7.72 -3.55
N GLU A 13 -6.19 -8.53 -4.48
CA GLU A 13 -5.46 -9.67 -5.04
C GLU A 13 -4.19 -9.22 -5.78
N THR A 14 -4.29 -8.12 -6.53
CA THR A 14 -3.14 -7.54 -7.23
C THR A 14 -2.09 -7.03 -6.24
N LEU A 15 -2.50 -6.36 -5.16
CA LEU A 15 -1.59 -5.93 -4.10
C LEU A 15 -0.91 -7.13 -3.43
N TRP A 16 -1.65 -8.18 -3.10
CA TRP A 16 -1.10 -9.40 -2.51
C TRP A 16 -0.03 -10.03 -3.41
N LYS A 17 -0.33 -10.21 -4.70
CA LYS A 17 0.64 -10.71 -5.69
C LYS A 17 1.84 -9.77 -5.85
N ALA A 18 1.64 -8.46 -5.82
CA ALA A 18 2.71 -7.47 -5.94
C ALA A 18 3.63 -7.48 -4.71
N LEU A 19 3.09 -7.65 -3.50
CA LEU A 19 3.86 -7.83 -2.26
C LEU A 19 4.73 -9.09 -2.32
N MET A 20 4.18 -10.21 -2.79
CA MET A 20 4.95 -11.43 -3.00
C MET A 20 6.03 -11.24 -4.07
N LYS A 21 5.71 -10.56 -5.18
CA LYS A 21 6.64 -10.37 -6.30
C LYS A 21 7.78 -9.40 -6.01
N PHE A 22 7.49 -8.26 -5.39
CA PHE A 22 8.45 -7.18 -5.22
C PHE A 22 8.97 -7.05 -3.79
N GLY A 23 8.41 -7.79 -2.85
CA GLY A 23 8.72 -7.71 -1.43
C GLY A 23 7.87 -6.67 -0.68
N VAL A 24 7.57 -6.96 0.58
CA VAL A 24 6.78 -6.05 1.43
C VAL A 24 7.53 -4.75 1.69
N GLY A 25 6.88 -3.59 1.59
CA GLY A 25 7.55 -2.31 1.83
C GLY A 25 8.16 -1.66 0.59
N ASN A 26 8.32 -2.40 -0.52
CA ASN A 26 8.87 -1.89 -1.78
C ASN A 26 7.82 -1.14 -2.61
N TRP A 27 7.16 -0.15 -1.99
CA TRP A 27 6.03 0.59 -2.55
C TRP A 27 6.35 1.29 -3.86
N ARG A 28 7.58 1.82 -3.99
CA ARG A 28 8.01 2.54 -5.19
C ARG A 28 8.03 1.60 -6.40
N VAL A 29 8.57 0.40 -6.25
CA VAL A 29 8.62 -0.63 -7.30
C VAL A 29 7.21 -1.07 -7.70
N ILE A 30 6.31 -1.26 -6.72
CA ILE A 30 4.91 -1.58 -6.98
C ILE A 30 4.22 -0.46 -7.77
N LEU A 31 4.43 0.81 -7.40
CA LEU A 31 3.90 1.95 -8.13
C LEU A 31 4.43 2.03 -9.56
N ASP A 32 5.75 1.88 -9.74
CA ASP A 32 6.40 1.98 -11.05
C ASP A 32 6.00 0.83 -11.97
N SER A 33 5.61 -0.32 -11.42
CA SER A 33 5.03 -1.42 -12.21
C SER A 33 3.66 -1.06 -12.82
N GLY A 34 2.97 -0.06 -12.27
CA GLY A 34 1.66 0.39 -12.72
C GLY A 34 0.52 -0.61 -12.50
N CYS A 35 0.74 -1.70 -11.75
CA CYS A 35 -0.27 -2.74 -11.54
C CYS A 35 -1.46 -2.29 -10.66
N LEU A 36 -1.30 -1.19 -9.91
CA LEU A 36 -2.33 -0.61 -9.03
C LEU A 36 -2.54 0.88 -9.36
N PRO A 37 -3.19 1.20 -10.50
CA PRO A 37 -3.41 2.58 -10.90
C PRO A 37 -4.25 3.33 -9.87
N GLY A 38 -3.82 4.56 -9.53
CA GLY A 38 -4.53 5.42 -8.59
C GLY A 38 -4.34 5.10 -7.10
N LYS A 39 -3.65 4.00 -6.75
CA LYS A 39 -3.26 3.73 -5.36
C LYS A 39 -1.96 4.46 -5.00
N ASN A 40 -1.87 4.91 -3.75
CA ASN A 40 -0.65 5.50 -3.20
C ASN A 40 0.01 4.60 -2.15
N PRO A 41 1.27 4.87 -1.74
CA PRO A 41 1.98 4.05 -0.76
C PRO A 41 1.28 3.93 0.59
N ALA A 42 0.61 4.99 1.06
CA ALA A 42 -0.10 4.97 2.33
C ALA A 42 -1.32 4.04 2.29
N GLN A 43 -2.07 4.06 1.17
CA GLN A 43 -3.19 3.13 0.95
C GLN A 43 -2.70 1.69 0.88
N MET A 44 -1.61 1.41 0.14
CA MET A 44 -1.01 0.07 0.06
C MET A 44 -0.51 -0.41 1.42
N TYR A 45 0.12 0.47 2.20
CA TYR A 45 0.59 0.17 3.56
C TYR A 45 -0.57 -0.23 4.49
N LEU A 46 -1.63 0.57 4.55
CA LEU A 46 -2.81 0.28 5.39
C LEU A 46 -3.51 -1.01 4.95
N GLN A 47 -3.59 -1.26 3.65
CA GLN A 47 -4.17 -2.50 3.13
C GLN A 47 -3.29 -3.71 3.46
N THR A 48 -1.96 -3.58 3.37
CA THR A 48 -1.01 -4.63 3.75
C THR A 48 -1.15 -5.01 5.22
N GLN A 49 -1.29 -4.02 6.12
CA GLN A 49 -1.56 -4.28 7.55
C GLN A 49 -2.81 -5.13 7.77
N ARG A 50 -3.87 -4.90 6.97
CA ARG A 50 -5.12 -5.67 7.05
C ARG A 50 -4.95 -7.09 6.55
N ILE A 51 -4.28 -7.27 5.42
CA ILE A 51 -4.00 -8.59 4.86
C ILE A 51 -3.21 -9.41 5.87
N LEU A 52 -2.12 -8.84 6.43
CA LEU A 52 -1.30 -9.48 7.45
C LEU A 52 -1.99 -9.63 8.82
N GLY A 53 -3.04 -8.87 9.09
CA GLY A 53 -3.73 -8.88 10.37
C GLY A 53 -2.96 -8.23 11.53
N GLN A 54 -1.96 -7.39 11.24
CA GLN A 54 -1.14 -6.70 12.24
C GLN A 54 -0.75 -5.29 11.81
N GLN A 55 -0.56 -4.39 12.79
CA GLN A 55 -0.22 -2.99 12.52
C GLN A 55 1.25 -2.79 12.14
N SER A 56 2.18 -3.51 12.79
CA SER A 56 3.59 -3.40 12.44
C SER A 56 3.89 -4.32 11.27
N ILE A 57 4.50 -3.81 10.21
CA ILE A 57 4.96 -4.64 9.07
C ILE A 57 6.48 -4.62 8.92
N SER A 58 7.18 -3.90 9.80
CA SER A 58 8.62 -3.66 9.66
C SER A 58 9.45 -4.94 9.71
N GLU A 59 8.94 -5.97 10.39
CA GLU A 59 9.55 -7.30 10.48
C GLU A 59 9.41 -8.14 9.21
N PHE A 60 8.74 -7.61 8.18
CA PHE A 60 8.56 -8.23 6.87
C PHE A 60 9.16 -7.40 5.74
N THR A 61 9.68 -6.21 6.02
CA THR A 61 10.19 -5.29 4.98
C THR A 61 11.26 -5.97 4.12
N GLY A 62 11.06 -5.95 2.80
CA GLY A 62 11.93 -6.54 1.79
C GLY A 62 11.70 -8.03 1.54
N LEU A 63 10.89 -8.73 2.35
CA LEU A 63 10.66 -10.16 2.19
C LEU A 63 9.57 -10.45 1.16
N HIS A 64 9.78 -11.50 0.37
CA HIS A 64 8.83 -12.03 -0.61
C HIS A 64 7.94 -13.08 0.07
N ILE A 65 6.86 -12.65 0.72
CA ILE A 65 6.03 -13.52 1.57
C ILE A 65 4.57 -13.56 1.13
N ASP A 66 3.90 -14.69 1.36
CA ASP A 66 2.45 -14.77 1.28
C ASP A 66 1.79 -14.10 2.51
N CYS A 67 1.44 -12.82 2.34
CA CYS A 67 0.78 -12.04 3.37
C CYS A 67 -0.58 -12.63 3.81
N ARG A 68 -1.31 -13.35 2.95
CA ARG A 68 -2.62 -13.93 3.29
C ARG A 68 -2.48 -15.11 4.24
N ALA A 69 -1.48 -15.97 4.01
CA ALA A 69 -1.15 -17.08 4.88
C ALA A 69 -0.81 -16.59 6.31
N ILE A 70 0.07 -15.58 6.41
CA ILE A 70 0.42 -14.94 7.68
C ILE A 70 -0.81 -14.29 8.33
N GLY A 71 -1.65 -13.63 7.53
CA GLY A 71 -2.92 -13.07 7.97
C GLY A 71 -3.84 -14.08 8.64
N ALA A 72 -3.97 -15.28 8.06
CA ALA A 72 -4.76 -16.35 8.62
C ALA A 72 -4.22 -16.81 9.98
N LEU A 73 -2.89 -17.02 10.07
CA LEU A 73 -2.22 -17.36 11.32
C LEU A 73 -2.41 -16.27 12.39
N ASN A 74 -2.27 -15.00 12.01
CA ASN A 74 -2.44 -13.88 12.90
C ASN A 74 -3.89 -13.70 13.37
N ARG A 75 -4.89 -14.02 12.55
CA ARG A 75 -6.29 -14.02 12.98
C ARG A 75 -6.61 -15.09 14.01
N ALA A 76 -5.96 -16.27 13.93
CA ALA A 76 -6.16 -17.37 14.86
C ALA A 76 -5.53 -17.15 16.26
N LYS A 77 -4.64 -16.16 16.43
CA LYS A 77 -4.01 -15.86 17.73
C LYS A 77 -5.01 -15.28 18.74
N LEU A 78 -5.14 -15.93 19.89
CA LEU A 78 -6.04 -15.54 20.99
C LEU A 78 -5.38 -14.63 22.04
N ASN A 79 -4.09 -14.84 22.34
CA ASN A 79 -3.36 -14.13 23.41
C ASN A 79 -2.59 -12.89 22.90
N VAL A 80 -3.27 -12.02 22.15
CA VAL A 80 -2.65 -10.84 21.52
C VAL A 80 -3.49 -9.58 21.73
N ALA A 81 -2.83 -8.46 21.99
CA ALA A 81 -3.47 -7.15 22.01
C ALA A 81 -3.90 -6.75 20.58
N ARG A 82 -5.13 -6.26 20.44
CA ARG A 82 -5.69 -5.83 19.15
C ARG A 82 -6.25 -4.42 19.21
N LYS A 83 -5.99 -3.64 18.16
CA LYS A 83 -6.63 -2.34 17.90
C LYS A 83 -7.16 -2.34 16.47
N ASN A 84 -8.45 -2.02 16.30
CA ASN A 84 -9.13 -2.08 15.00
C ASN A 84 -9.02 -3.46 14.33
N ARG A 85 -9.13 -4.53 15.13
CA ARG A 85 -8.98 -5.96 14.72
C ARG A 85 -7.57 -6.40 14.32
N LEU A 86 -6.60 -5.49 14.29
CA LEU A 86 -5.20 -5.80 13.96
C LEU A 86 -4.38 -6.03 15.23
N ILE A 87 -3.46 -6.99 15.18
CA ILE A 87 -2.48 -7.20 16.26
C ILE A 87 -1.63 -5.94 16.42
N THR A 88 -1.47 -5.49 17.65
CA THR A 88 -0.61 -4.36 18.00
C THR A 88 0.57 -4.82 18.84
N ASN A 89 1.72 -4.19 18.63
CA ASN A 89 2.83 -4.32 19.56
C ASN A 89 2.48 -3.49 20.81
N ALA A 90 2.04 -4.16 21.88
CA ALA A 90 1.75 -3.51 23.17
C ALA A 90 3.01 -3.13 23.96
N GLY A 91 4.20 -3.45 23.44
CA GLY A 91 5.48 -3.20 24.09
C GLY A 91 6.26 -2.02 23.50
N ARG A 92 7.50 -1.86 23.96
CA ARG A 92 8.43 -0.84 23.45
C ARG A 92 8.73 -1.02 21.96
N LYS A 93 9.17 0.06 21.32
CA LYS A 93 9.71 0.01 19.95
C LYS A 93 10.86 -1.00 19.90
N LEU A 94 10.81 -1.90 18.92
CA LEU A 94 11.89 -2.86 18.67
C LEU A 94 13.18 -2.09 18.35
N SER A 95 14.29 -2.52 18.96
CA SER A 95 15.62 -2.07 18.57
C SER A 95 15.97 -2.57 17.17
N LYS A 96 16.99 -1.97 16.55
CA LYS A 96 17.48 -2.41 15.24
C LYS A 96 17.92 -3.88 15.24
N ILE A 97 18.53 -4.34 16.34
CA ILE A 97 19.02 -5.72 16.50
C ILE A 97 17.84 -6.69 16.59
N GLU A 98 16.85 -6.39 17.41
CA GLU A 98 15.65 -7.23 17.54
C GLU A 98 14.84 -7.29 16.24
N LEU A 99 14.75 -6.16 15.53
CA LEU A 99 14.11 -6.11 14.23
C LEU A 99 14.85 -6.98 13.21
N ALA A 100 16.18 -6.91 13.15
CA ALA A 100 16.99 -7.74 12.27
C ALA A 100 16.85 -9.24 12.60
N LYS A 101 16.80 -9.60 13.88
CA LYS A 101 16.55 -10.97 14.33
C LYS A 101 15.18 -11.47 13.84
N LYS A 102 14.13 -10.69 14.06
CA LYS A 102 12.78 -11.03 13.58
C LYS A 102 12.68 -11.12 12.07
N LEU A 103 13.37 -10.22 11.35
CA LEU A 103 13.42 -10.26 9.90
C LEU A 103 14.03 -11.58 9.42
N LYS A 104 15.14 -12.02 10.04
CA LYS A 104 15.75 -13.32 9.75
C LYS A 104 14.82 -14.49 10.06
N GLU A 105 14.19 -14.50 11.24
CA GLU A 105 13.24 -15.54 11.62
C GLU A 105 12.03 -15.61 10.68
N ASN A 106 11.52 -14.46 10.24
CA ASN A 106 10.40 -14.39 9.31
C ASN A 106 10.81 -14.80 7.90
N LYS A 107 12.04 -14.45 7.49
CA LYS A 107 12.63 -14.89 6.23
C LYS A 107 12.66 -16.41 6.15
N GLU A 108 13.23 -17.06 7.16
CA GLU A 108 13.32 -18.52 7.24
C GLU A 108 11.94 -19.22 7.28
N LYS A 109 10.92 -18.58 7.88
CA LYS A 109 9.59 -19.18 8.06
C LYS A 109 8.63 -18.96 6.90
N PHE A 110 8.71 -17.80 6.24
CA PHE A 110 7.63 -17.33 5.36
C PHE A 110 8.10 -16.85 4.00
N GLU A 111 9.41 -16.70 3.78
CA GLU A 111 9.90 -16.32 2.45
C GLU A 111 9.60 -17.43 1.45
N VAL A 112 9.02 -17.01 0.34
CA VAL A 112 8.65 -17.91 -0.74
C VAL A 112 9.85 -18.04 -1.68
N ASP A 113 10.05 -19.23 -2.23
CA ASP A 113 11.09 -19.50 -3.22
C ASP A 113 11.07 -18.51 -4.39
N GLU A 114 12.27 -18.23 -4.89
CA GLU A 114 12.50 -17.31 -6.00
C GLU A 114 11.71 -17.65 -7.25
N SER A 115 11.61 -18.94 -7.56
CA SER A 115 10.84 -19.46 -8.70
C SER A 115 9.37 -19.04 -8.63
N VAL A 116 8.78 -19.03 -7.44
CA VAL A 116 7.35 -18.76 -7.24
C VAL A 116 7.06 -17.28 -7.49
N TRP A 117 7.83 -16.38 -6.87
CA TRP A 117 7.55 -14.95 -7.00
C TRP A 117 8.00 -14.37 -8.35
N MET A 118 9.00 -14.98 -9.00
CA MET A 118 9.35 -14.70 -10.40
C MET A 118 8.19 -15.03 -11.36
N ALA A 119 7.52 -16.17 -11.15
CA ALA A 119 6.42 -16.63 -11.99
C ALA A 119 5.14 -15.77 -11.86
N ILE A 120 5.00 -14.96 -10.80
CA ILE A 120 3.84 -14.08 -10.61
C ILE A 120 3.72 -13.10 -11.77
N LYS A 121 2.58 -13.16 -12.46
CA LYS A 121 2.18 -12.19 -13.50
C LYS A 121 1.24 -11.17 -12.89
N LEU A 122 1.62 -9.90 -12.97
CA LEU A 122 0.80 -8.77 -12.54
C LEU A 122 0.06 -8.17 -13.74
N PRO A 123 -1.16 -7.63 -13.54
CA PRO A 123 -1.86 -6.92 -14.59
C PRO A 123 -1.00 -5.74 -15.02
N ARG A 124 -0.71 -5.66 -16.32
CA ARG A 124 -0.12 -4.46 -16.90
C ARG A 124 -1.25 -3.44 -17.02
N PRO A 125 -1.03 -2.18 -16.63
CA PRO A 125 -2.04 -1.15 -16.90
C PRO A 125 -2.27 -1.10 -18.40
N SER A 126 -3.54 -1.11 -18.82
CA SER A 126 -3.84 -0.86 -20.22
C SER A 126 -3.32 0.55 -20.56
N LEU A 127 -2.64 0.70 -21.69
CA LEU A 127 -2.12 1.99 -22.15
C LEU A 127 -3.20 3.09 -22.12
N SER A 128 -4.47 2.68 -22.35
CA SER A 128 -5.68 3.51 -22.27
C SER A 128 -5.92 4.12 -20.88
N ILE A 129 -5.82 3.34 -19.79
CA ILE A 129 -6.07 3.85 -18.43
C ILE A 129 -5.00 4.86 -18.02
N ASN A 130 -3.73 4.57 -18.31
CA ASN A 130 -2.63 5.50 -18.00
C ASN A 130 -2.76 6.81 -18.78
N LYS A 131 -3.15 6.72 -20.05
CA LYS A 131 -3.45 7.90 -20.87
C LYS A 131 -4.57 8.74 -20.25
N CYS A 132 -5.69 8.12 -19.89
CA CYS A 132 -6.83 8.78 -19.26
C CYS A 132 -6.46 9.46 -17.92
N ILE A 133 -5.72 8.77 -17.04
CA ILE A 133 -5.24 9.34 -15.78
C ILE A 133 -4.35 10.56 -16.05
N SER A 134 -3.48 10.49 -17.05
CA SER A 134 -2.56 11.58 -17.40
C SER A 134 -3.31 12.80 -17.93
N GLU A 135 -4.28 12.58 -18.82
CA GLU A 135 -5.17 13.63 -19.32
C GLU A 135 -5.95 14.30 -18.19
N LYS A 136 -6.49 13.52 -17.24
CA LYS A 136 -7.22 14.07 -16.09
C LYS A 136 -6.34 14.85 -15.13
N LYS A 137 -5.10 14.43 -14.90
CA LYS A 137 -4.12 15.20 -14.12
C LYS A 137 -3.76 16.52 -14.79
N LEU A 138 -3.58 16.51 -16.11
CA LEU A 138 -3.32 17.74 -16.87
C LEU A 138 -4.51 18.70 -16.77
N GLN A 139 -5.72 18.19 -16.95
CA GLN A 139 -6.96 18.97 -16.82
C GLN A 139 -7.11 19.58 -15.42
N LEU A 140 -6.79 18.81 -14.37
CA LEU A 140 -6.84 19.31 -12.99
C LEU A 140 -5.88 20.48 -12.77
N ASN A 141 -4.62 20.35 -13.22
CA ASN A 141 -3.62 21.42 -13.09
C ASN A 141 -4.04 22.71 -13.81
N LEU A 142 -4.64 22.58 -15.00
CA LEU A 142 -5.16 23.73 -15.75
C LEU A 142 -6.27 24.44 -14.97
N LEU A 143 -7.24 23.68 -14.47
CA LEU A 143 -8.34 24.22 -13.67
C LEU A 143 -7.86 24.88 -12.37
N GLU A 144 -6.87 24.29 -11.69
CA GLU A 144 -6.27 24.88 -10.49
C GLU A 144 -5.61 26.22 -10.80
N THR A 145 -4.95 26.34 -11.96
CA THR A 145 -4.31 27.57 -12.42
C THR A 145 -5.36 28.64 -12.75
N GLU A 146 -6.41 28.30 -13.49
CA GLU A 146 -7.52 29.21 -13.81
C GLU A 146 -8.21 29.70 -12.53
N LEU A 147 -8.46 28.79 -11.58
CA LEU A 147 -9.10 29.11 -10.32
C LEU A 147 -8.25 30.07 -9.48
N ALA A 148 -6.92 29.92 -9.49
CA ALA A 148 -6.00 30.86 -8.86
C ALA A 148 -6.09 32.26 -9.49
N GLN A 149 -6.13 32.36 -10.82
CA GLN A 149 -6.27 33.64 -11.53
C GLN A 149 -7.62 34.33 -11.22
N VAL A 150 -8.71 33.57 -11.20
CA VAL A 150 -10.04 34.11 -10.86
C VAL A 150 -10.05 34.62 -9.41
N ARG A 151 -9.46 33.87 -8.47
CA ARG A 151 -9.33 34.31 -7.08
C ARG A 151 -8.55 35.62 -6.97
N GLU A 152 -7.45 35.77 -7.70
CA GLU A 152 -6.66 36.99 -7.71
C GLU A 152 -7.47 38.19 -8.25
N LYS A 153 -8.19 38.01 -9.36
CA LYS A 153 -9.09 39.04 -9.92
C LYS A 153 -10.15 39.48 -8.91
N ILE A 154 -10.76 38.54 -8.18
CA ILE A 154 -11.75 38.86 -7.14
C ILE A 154 -11.11 39.70 -6.02
N VAL A 155 -9.89 39.36 -5.58
CA VAL A 155 -9.18 40.14 -4.56
C VAL A 155 -8.87 41.55 -5.05
N GLN A 156 -8.44 41.71 -6.29
CA GLN A 156 -8.18 43.03 -6.88
C GLN A 156 -9.46 43.88 -6.98
N LEU A 157 -10.58 43.29 -7.39
CA LEU A 157 -11.87 43.97 -7.45
C LEU A 157 -12.37 44.40 -6.07
N ARG A 158 -12.16 43.57 -5.04
CA ARG A 158 -12.51 43.91 -3.65
C ARG A 158 -11.68 45.04 -3.07
N LYS A 159 -10.41 45.20 -3.47
CA LYS A 159 -9.54 46.32 -3.06
C LYS A 159 -9.88 47.64 -3.75
N ARG A 160 -10.62 47.60 -4.86
CA ARG A 160 -11.05 48.77 -5.63
C ARG A 160 -12.41 49.32 -5.22
N LYS A 161 -13.14 48.61 -4.36
CA LYS A 161 -14.33 49.10 -3.64
C LYS A 161 -13.91 49.66 -2.29
#